data_AF-A0A947A505-F1
#
_entry.id   AF-A0A947A505-F1
#
_cell.length_a   1.000
_cell.length_b   1.000
_cell.length_c   1.000
_cell.angle_alpha   90.00
_cell.angle_beta   90.00
_cell.angle_gamma   90.00
#
_symmetry.space_group_name_H-M   'P 1'
#
loop_
_entity.id
_entity.type
_entity.pdbx_description
1 polymer ?
#
loop_
_entity_poly.entity_id
_entity_poly.type
_entity_poly.pdbx_seq_one_letter_code
_entity_poly.pdbx_strand_id
1 'polypeptide(L)'
;IIEQSPDGESYLGVFTLFNALLHGIVSFVAYRFKLADKNIFYLVTGLVLIFITISIPVQLDGNWVTLLWIAEATLLFYIGRTKKAGFYESMAYPLIILFLMSLVLDWGVLSRASMDEVGMDDYPPFFNVIFLTSLLSIAALGYINYLFYKLPTSATWVKEQSLNPIISYGLSGLLIVVLYTSFSVEISNYWNQISSNFNTDALSSGPNHFFHDIESFRVMWQIIYTLLFLTILGVVNNYKIKSRPLGIAALVLNAFTLLAFLTSGLFLLSELRESYLDPSSAPGDLVSGFHIGIRYLSFALLSLFLFISYKTLKQGFVDLKEDIVFDLVLAVTICWIITSELLHWLDLYGVSDSYKLWLSILWGLYALLLISLGIWKKKKHLRISAIILFSITLLKLFFYDIAHLNTLSKTIVFVSLGILLLLVSYLYNRFRNIIAGEEDSES
;
A
#
# COMPACT_ATOMS: atom_id res chain seq x y z
N ILE A 1 -11.52 25.15 -35.03
CA ILE A 1 -10.86 25.32 -36.36
C ILE A 1 -9.51 24.60 -36.36
N ILE A 2 -8.60 24.86 -35.43
CA ILE A 2 -7.33 24.13 -35.33
C ILE A 2 -7.56 22.68 -34.85
N GLU A 3 -8.32 22.44 -33.78
CA GLU A 3 -8.67 21.08 -33.30
C GLU A 3 -9.45 20.20 -34.31
N GLN A 4 -9.96 20.76 -35.42
CA GLN A 4 -10.73 20.01 -36.42
C GLN A 4 -9.88 19.57 -37.62
N SER A 5 -8.59 19.89 -37.64
CA SER A 5 -7.65 19.49 -38.68
C SER A 5 -6.75 18.36 -38.15
N PRO A 6 -6.44 17.31 -38.95
CA PRO A 6 -5.61 16.18 -38.53
C PRO A 6 -4.25 16.58 -37.92
N ASP A 7 -3.69 17.69 -38.38
CA ASP A 7 -2.39 18.21 -37.92
C ASP A 7 -2.50 19.36 -36.90
N GLY A 8 -3.71 19.78 -36.54
CA GLY A 8 -3.93 21.00 -35.76
C GLY A 8 -3.44 20.91 -34.31
N GLU A 9 -3.52 19.73 -33.70
CA GLU A 9 -2.98 19.50 -32.35
C GLU A 9 -1.48 19.73 -32.27
N SER A 10 -0.74 19.40 -33.34
CA SER A 10 0.72 19.56 -33.40
C SER A 10 1.20 21.02 -33.37
N TYR A 11 0.31 21.99 -33.60
CA TYR A 11 0.63 23.42 -33.63
C TYR A 11 0.06 24.22 -32.46
N LEU A 12 -0.67 23.60 -31.53
CA LEU A 12 -1.30 24.30 -30.41
C LEU A 12 -0.27 25.01 -29.52
N GLY A 13 0.85 24.35 -29.22
CA GLY A 13 1.94 24.93 -28.44
C GLY A 13 2.63 26.09 -29.15
N VAL A 14 2.90 25.91 -30.45
CA VAL A 14 3.44 26.96 -31.32
C VAL A 14 2.49 28.17 -31.36
N PHE A 15 1.18 27.94 -31.40
CA PHE A 15 0.16 28.98 -31.34
C PHE A 15 0.16 29.72 -29.99
N THR A 16 0.31 29.01 -28.87
CA THR A 16 0.48 29.66 -27.54
C THR A 16 1.78 30.46 -27.45
N LEU A 17 2.90 29.97 -27.99
CA LEU A 17 4.16 30.72 -28.08
C LEU A 17 4.03 31.96 -28.96
N PHE A 18 3.28 31.85 -30.07
CA PHE A 18 2.99 32.99 -30.93
C PHE A 18 2.17 34.06 -30.20
N ASN A 19 1.19 33.68 -29.38
CA ASN A 19 0.46 34.61 -28.52
C ASN A 19 1.38 35.28 -27.48
N ALA A 20 2.29 34.52 -26.86
CA ALA A 20 3.30 35.10 -25.97
C ALA A 20 4.16 36.14 -26.70
N LEU A 21 4.57 35.85 -27.94
CA LEU A 21 5.37 36.75 -28.75
C LEU A 21 4.61 38.02 -29.11
N LEU A 22 3.34 37.92 -29.52
CA LEU A 22 2.49 39.09 -29.80
C LEU A 22 2.33 39.98 -28.57
N HIS A 23 2.02 39.39 -27.41
CA HIS A 23 1.94 40.15 -26.16
C HIS A 23 3.30 40.71 -25.72
N GLY A 24 4.40 40.02 -26.03
CA GLY A 24 5.76 40.51 -25.82
C GLY A 24 6.07 41.75 -26.65
N ILE A 25 5.67 41.76 -27.92
CA ILE A 25 5.80 42.93 -28.81
C ILE A 25 4.96 44.09 -28.27
N VAL A 26 3.70 43.84 -27.89
CA VAL A 26 2.83 44.88 -27.32
C VAL A 26 3.42 45.43 -26.02
N SER A 27 3.92 44.57 -25.13
CA SER A 27 4.58 44.99 -23.90
C SER A 27 5.83 45.83 -24.17
N PHE A 28 6.67 45.41 -25.12
CA PHE A 28 7.88 46.14 -25.52
C PHE A 28 7.55 47.53 -26.09
N VAL A 29 6.55 47.63 -26.98
CA VAL A 29 6.09 48.90 -27.55
C VAL A 29 5.50 49.80 -26.47
N ALA A 30 4.64 49.26 -25.61
CA ALA A 30 4.05 50.00 -24.48
C ALA A 30 5.11 50.56 -23.54
N TYR A 31 6.15 49.79 -23.23
CA TYR A 31 7.29 50.21 -22.42
C TYR A 31 8.13 51.27 -23.13
N ARG A 32 8.50 51.03 -24.39
CA ARG A 32 9.40 51.89 -25.17
C ARG A 32 8.83 53.28 -25.40
N PHE A 33 7.52 53.36 -25.65
CA PHE A 33 6.83 54.61 -25.98
C PHE A 33 6.03 55.19 -24.79
N LYS A 34 6.09 54.58 -23.60
CA LYS A 34 5.33 54.98 -22.41
C LYS A 34 3.82 55.13 -22.67
N LEU A 35 3.27 54.25 -23.51
CA LEU A 35 1.89 54.32 -24.00
C LEU A 35 0.87 53.71 -23.02
N ALA A 36 1.32 52.97 -22.01
CA ALA A 36 0.45 52.25 -21.09
C ALA A 36 0.76 52.59 -19.63
N ASP A 37 -0.30 52.66 -18.83
CA ASP A 37 -0.18 52.80 -17.38
C ASP A 37 0.47 51.54 -16.79
N LYS A 38 1.11 51.67 -15.62
CA LYS A 38 1.90 50.59 -15.00
C LYS A 38 1.11 49.29 -14.86
N ASN A 39 -0.17 49.38 -14.51
CA ASN A 39 -1.04 48.22 -14.34
C ASN A 39 -1.25 47.45 -15.66
N ILE A 40 -1.42 48.15 -16.79
CA ILE A 40 -1.59 47.52 -18.10
C ILE A 40 -0.28 46.88 -18.55
N PHE A 41 0.85 47.54 -18.31
CA PHE A 41 2.17 46.97 -18.60
C PHE A 41 2.41 45.67 -17.82
N TYR A 42 2.11 45.66 -16.51
CA TYR A 42 2.25 44.45 -15.69
C TYR A 42 1.27 43.35 -16.12
N LEU A 43 0.04 43.70 -16.50
CA LEU A 43 -0.94 42.72 -17.01
C LEU A 43 -0.46 42.05 -18.29
N VAL A 44 -0.04 42.83 -19.30
CA VAL A 44 0.42 42.29 -20.59
C VAL A 44 1.69 41.46 -20.41
N THR A 45 2.63 41.91 -19.57
CA THR A 45 3.85 41.14 -19.24
C THR A 45 3.52 39.85 -18.49
N GLY A 46 2.53 39.86 -17.60
CA GLY A 46 2.02 38.67 -16.94
C GLY A 46 1.43 37.67 -17.93
N LEU A 47 0.67 38.12 -18.92
CA LEU A 47 0.13 37.27 -19.98
C LEU A 47 1.23 36.60 -20.82
N VAL A 48 2.32 37.31 -21.12
CA VAL A 48 3.49 36.72 -21.82
C VAL A 48 4.03 35.52 -21.04
N LEU A 49 4.24 35.68 -19.73
CA LEU A 49 4.73 34.59 -18.88
C LEU A 49 3.75 33.41 -18.86
N ILE A 50 2.45 33.69 -18.70
CA ILE A 50 1.40 32.66 -18.70
C ILE A 50 1.40 31.86 -20.01
N PHE A 51 1.45 32.53 -21.17
CA PHE A 51 1.44 31.85 -22.47
C PHE A 51 2.70 31.04 -22.73
N ILE A 52 3.88 31.53 -22.31
CA ILE A 52 5.12 30.74 -22.39
C ILE A 52 4.99 29.50 -21.51
N THR A 53 4.50 29.64 -20.27
CA THR A 53 4.35 28.50 -19.35
C THR A 53 3.33 27.48 -19.84
N ILE A 54 2.18 27.92 -20.37
CA ILE A 54 1.12 27.04 -20.87
C ILE A 54 1.51 26.39 -22.21
N SER A 55 2.43 26.97 -22.99
CA SER A 55 2.84 26.36 -24.25
C SER A 55 3.48 24.97 -24.09
N ILE A 56 4.10 24.70 -22.94
CA ILE A 56 4.72 23.41 -22.63
C ILE A 56 3.65 22.30 -22.47
N PRO A 57 2.68 22.40 -21.54
CA PRO A 57 1.64 21.38 -21.39
C PRO A 57 0.66 21.31 -22.56
N VAL A 58 0.56 22.35 -23.38
CA VAL A 58 -0.29 22.36 -24.58
C VAL A 58 0.38 21.66 -25.77
N GLN A 59 1.71 21.64 -25.85
CA GLN A 59 2.44 21.03 -26.97
C GLN A 59 2.81 19.57 -26.76
N LEU A 60 3.01 19.18 -25.50
CA LEU A 60 3.61 17.90 -25.13
C LEU A 60 2.59 16.98 -24.48
N ASP A 61 2.70 15.68 -24.75
CA ASP A 61 1.92 14.67 -24.04
C ASP A 61 2.25 14.71 -22.53
N GLY A 62 1.26 14.38 -21.69
CA GLY A 62 1.36 14.51 -20.22
C GLY A 62 2.66 13.94 -19.63
N ASN A 63 3.08 12.76 -20.07
CA ASN A 63 4.33 12.12 -19.65
C ASN A 63 5.58 13.00 -19.86
N TRP A 64 5.68 13.69 -21.00
CA TRP A 64 6.80 14.56 -21.32
C TRP A 64 6.79 15.84 -20.48
N VAL A 65 5.60 16.37 -20.18
CA VAL A 65 5.41 17.51 -19.28
C VAL A 65 5.93 17.16 -17.89
N THR A 66 5.57 15.99 -17.36
CA THR A 66 6.06 15.47 -16.08
C THR A 66 7.58 15.36 -16.04
N LEU A 67 8.19 14.82 -17.10
CA LEU A 67 9.64 14.70 -17.21
C LEU A 67 10.35 16.06 -17.27
N LEU A 68 9.78 17.06 -17.95
CA LEU A 68 10.34 18.40 -17.99
C LEU A 68 10.33 19.06 -16.62
N TRP A 69 9.21 18.98 -15.89
CA TRP A 69 9.12 19.57 -14.55
C TRP A 69 10.16 19.00 -13.60
N ILE A 70 10.32 17.67 -13.56
CA ILE A 70 11.30 17.05 -12.66
C ILE A 70 12.73 17.28 -13.12
N ALA A 71 12.99 17.33 -14.43
CA ALA A 71 14.31 17.66 -14.97
C ALA A 71 14.72 19.10 -14.63
N GLU A 72 13.82 20.07 -14.81
CA GLU A 72 14.05 21.47 -14.46
C GLU A 72 14.24 21.63 -12.94
N ALA A 73 13.35 21.04 -12.14
CA ALA A 73 13.48 21.02 -10.69
C ALA A 73 14.85 20.46 -10.25
N THR A 74 15.26 19.35 -10.85
CA THR A 74 16.55 18.71 -10.55
C THR A 74 17.73 19.60 -10.92
N LEU A 75 17.70 20.23 -12.10
CA LEU A 75 18.74 21.13 -12.57
C LEU A 75 18.86 22.37 -11.67
N LEU A 76 17.72 23.01 -11.35
CA LEU A 76 17.69 24.18 -10.48
C LEU A 76 18.17 23.84 -9.06
N PHE A 77 17.77 22.68 -8.54
CA PHE A 77 18.22 22.21 -7.23
C PHE A 77 19.74 21.96 -7.21
N TYR A 78 20.28 21.33 -8.26
CA TYR A 78 21.72 21.12 -8.44
C TYR A 78 22.49 22.44 -8.51
N ILE A 79 22.05 23.40 -9.33
CA ILE A 79 22.70 24.71 -9.47
C ILE A 79 22.62 25.47 -8.15
N GLY A 80 21.45 25.49 -7.51
CA GLY A 80 21.25 26.17 -6.23
C GLY A 80 22.24 25.69 -5.17
N ARG A 81 22.35 24.36 -4.98
CA ARG A 81 23.25 23.76 -3.99
C ARG A 81 24.73 23.90 -4.35
N THR A 82 25.12 23.68 -5.61
CA THR A 82 26.55 23.72 -6.02
C THR A 82 27.11 25.14 -6.14
N LYS A 83 26.31 26.08 -6.66
CA LYS A 83 26.71 27.49 -6.83
C LYS A 83 26.36 28.37 -5.63
N LYS A 84 25.77 27.78 -4.57
CA LYS A 84 25.28 28.49 -3.37
C LYS A 84 24.28 29.60 -3.71
N ALA A 85 23.50 29.40 -4.76
CA ALA A 85 22.55 30.37 -5.28
C ALA A 85 21.13 30.02 -4.80
N GLY A 86 20.78 30.52 -3.59
CA GLY A 86 19.53 30.18 -2.90
C GLY A 86 18.25 30.44 -3.67
N PHE A 87 18.27 31.37 -4.63
CA PHE A 87 17.15 31.62 -5.52
C PHE A 87 16.76 30.39 -6.35
N TYR A 88 17.73 29.71 -6.98
CA TYR A 88 17.46 28.53 -7.81
C TYR A 88 16.98 27.33 -6.98
N GLU A 89 17.54 27.13 -5.79
CA GLU A 89 17.02 26.12 -4.85
C GLU A 89 15.57 26.42 -4.45
N SER A 90 15.25 27.70 -4.22
CA SER A 90 13.89 28.12 -3.86
C SER A 90 12.88 27.85 -4.99
N MET A 91 13.29 28.08 -6.24
CA MET A 91 12.46 27.80 -7.42
C MET A 91 12.27 26.31 -7.69
N ALA A 92 13.21 25.45 -7.26
CA ALA A 92 13.06 24.01 -7.43
C ALA A 92 11.86 23.44 -6.66
N TYR A 93 11.55 23.95 -5.46
CA TYR A 93 10.47 23.38 -4.64
C TYR A 93 9.07 23.51 -5.26
N PRO A 94 8.63 24.68 -5.78
CA PRO A 94 7.38 24.77 -6.55
C PRO A 94 7.35 23.84 -7.77
N LEU A 95 8.47 23.68 -8.49
CA LEU A 95 8.53 22.79 -9.64
C LEU A 95 8.38 21.32 -9.24
N ILE A 96 8.91 20.90 -8.08
CA ILE A 96 8.65 19.56 -7.52
C ILE A 96 7.16 19.36 -7.25
N ILE A 97 6.44 20.39 -6.80
CA ILE A 97 4.99 20.32 -6.57
C ILE A 97 4.25 20.18 -7.91
N LEU A 98 4.61 20.96 -8.93
CA LEU A 98 4.02 20.86 -10.27
C LEU A 98 4.28 19.49 -10.90
N PHE A 99 5.50 19.00 -10.78
CA PHE A 99 5.87 17.64 -11.18
C PHE A 99 4.96 16.60 -10.49
N LEU A 100 4.76 16.70 -9.17
CA LEU A 100 3.94 15.74 -8.44
C LEU A 100 2.49 15.76 -8.91
N MET A 101 1.92 16.95 -9.15
CA MET A 101 0.57 17.08 -9.71
C MET A 101 0.48 16.43 -11.09
N SER A 102 1.46 16.70 -11.96
CA SER A 102 1.55 16.14 -13.30
C SER A 102 1.65 14.61 -13.28
N LEU A 103 2.50 14.05 -12.42
CA LEU A 103 2.68 12.59 -12.29
C LEU A 103 1.40 11.90 -11.80
N VAL A 104 0.67 12.50 -10.85
CA VAL A 104 -0.61 11.96 -10.37
C VAL A 104 -1.67 11.98 -11.48
N LEU A 105 -1.69 13.01 -12.33
CA LEU A 105 -2.56 13.07 -13.50
C LEU A 105 -2.22 11.96 -14.49
N ASP A 106 -0.94 11.76 -14.80
CA ASP A 106 -0.47 10.71 -15.73
C ASP A 106 -0.89 9.31 -15.26
N TRP A 107 -0.73 9.00 -13.97
CA TRP A 107 -1.21 7.73 -13.40
C TRP A 107 -2.74 7.56 -13.53
N GLY A 108 -3.50 8.66 -13.46
CA GLY A 108 -4.95 8.65 -13.59
C GLY A 108 -5.46 8.47 -15.02
N VAL A 109 -4.67 8.81 -16.04
CA VAL A 109 -5.07 8.71 -17.46
C VAL A 109 -5.29 7.24 -17.86
N LEU A 110 -4.35 6.34 -17.56
CA LEU A 110 -4.48 4.94 -17.96
C LEU A 110 -5.64 4.23 -17.25
N SER A 111 -5.90 4.59 -15.98
CA SER A 111 -7.05 4.09 -15.21
C SER A 111 -8.40 4.51 -15.80
N ARG A 112 -8.44 5.57 -16.63
CA ARG A 112 -9.67 6.06 -17.28
C ARG A 112 -9.77 5.60 -18.75
N ALA A 113 -8.63 5.49 -19.43
CA ALA A 113 -8.55 5.04 -20.83
C ALA A 113 -8.94 3.57 -21.02
N SER A 114 -8.91 2.77 -19.95
CA SER A 114 -9.29 1.34 -19.96
C SER A 114 -10.76 1.06 -20.24
N MET A 115 -11.59 2.08 -20.50
CA MET A 115 -13.01 1.87 -20.82
C MET A 115 -13.31 1.73 -22.31
N ASP A 116 -12.46 2.21 -23.24
CA ASP A 116 -12.87 2.21 -24.66
C ASP A 116 -11.82 1.78 -25.72
N GLU A 117 -10.48 1.93 -25.56
CA GLU A 117 -9.61 1.83 -26.77
C GLU A 117 -8.18 1.26 -26.62
N VAL A 118 -7.72 0.79 -25.45
CA VAL A 118 -6.29 0.44 -25.26
C VAL A 118 -6.09 -1.05 -24.96
N GLY A 119 -5.56 -1.81 -25.92
CA GLY A 119 -5.25 -3.24 -25.80
C GLY A 119 -3.90 -3.51 -25.11
N MET A 120 -3.67 -4.76 -24.68
CA MET A 120 -2.39 -5.20 -24.08
C MET A 120 -1.18 -5.03 -25.01
N ASP A 121 -1.40 -5.01 -26.33
CA ASP A 121 -0.33 -4.84 -27.32
C ASP A 121 0.26 -3.42 -27.31
N ASP A 122 -0.52 -2.42 -26.86
CA ASP A 122 -0.10 -1.01 -26.85
C ASP A 122 0.63 -0.63 -25.55
N TYR A 123 0.36 -1.33 -24.43
CA TYR A 123 0.91 -1.02 -23.11
C TYR A 123 1.37 -2.27 -22.35
N PRO A 124 2.51 -2.86 -22.73
CA PRO A 124 3.03 -4.05 -22.07
C PRO A 124 3.42 -3.76 -20.61
N PRO A 125 3.20 -4.72 -19.69
CA PRO A 125 3.54 -4.56 -18.28
C PRO A 125 5.03 -4.24 -18.09
N PHE A 126 5.33 -3.23 -17.27
CA PHE A 126 6.67 -2.70 -17.00
C PHE A 126 7.44 -2.15 -18.21
N PHE A 127 6.91 -2.26 -19.43
CA PHE A 127 7.52 -1.80 -20.68
C PHE A 127 6.68 -0.72 -21.35
N ASN A 128 6.08 0.16 -20.56
CA ASN A 128 5.24 1.25 -21.03
C ASN A 128 5.83 2.64 -20.65
N VAL A 129 5.36 3.68 -21.36
CA VAL A 129 5.84 5.06 -21.16
C VAL A 129 5.54 5.60 -19.76
N ILE A 130 4.43 5.23 -19.14
CA ILE A 130 4.04 5.71 -17.80
C ILE A 130 4.99 5.14 -16.74
N PHE A 131 5.32 3.85 -16.84
CA PHE A 131 6.29 3.21 -15.96
C PHE A 131 7.70 3.78 -16.15
N LEU A 132 8.10 4.06 -17.40
CA LEU A 132 9.37 4.72 -17.70
C LEU A 132 9.42 6.13 -17.10
N THR A 133 8.37 6.95 -17.28
CA THR A 133 8.25 8.28 -16.67
C THR A 133 8.39 8.21 -15.15
N SER A 134 7.73 7.22 -14.54
CA SER A 134 7.80 6.98 -13.10
C SER A 134 9.22 6.60 -12.65
N LEU A 135 9.92 5.73 -13.38
CA LEU A 135 11.29 5.32 -13.08
C LEU A 135 12.29 6.48 -13.17
N LEU A 136 12.19 7.29 -14.23
CA LEU A 136 13.01 8.49 -14.39
C LEU A 136 12.74 9.51 -13.29
N SER A 137 11.48 9.65 -12.88
CA SER A 137 11.07 10.51 -11.77
C SER A 137 11.65 10.05 -10.43
N ILE A 138 11.65 8.73 -10.16
CA ILE A 138 12.31 8.14 -8.97
C ILE A 138 13.81 8.44 -8.99
N ALA A 139 14.48 8.27 -10.14
CA ALA A 139 15.90 8.55 -10.27
C ALA A 139 16.23 10.02 -9.99
N ALA A 140 15.43 10.94 -10.54
CA ALA A 140 15.59 12.38 -10.34
C ALA A 140 15.32 12.80 -8.88
N LEU A 141 14.24 12.31 -8.26
CA LEU A 141 13.96 12.53 -6.83
C LEU A 141 15.05 11.93 -5.92
N GLY A 142 15.60 10.78 -6.30
CA GLY A 142 16.74 10.14 -5.64
C GLY A 142 17.98 11.02 -5.69
N TYR A 143 18.26 11.62 -6.86
CA TYR A 143 19.37 12.57 -7.02
C TYR A 143 19.15 13.86 -6.23
N ILE A 144 17.93 14.41 -6.21
CA ILE A 144 17.57 15.57 -5.36
C ILE A 144 17.80 15.24 -3.88
N ASN A 145 17.35 14.08 -3.41
CA ASN A 145 17.59 13.62 -2.02
C ASN A 145 19.09 13.49 -1.73
N TYR A 146 19.85 12.88 -2.64
CA TYR A 146 21.31 12.76 -2.51
C TYR A 146 21.99 14.15 -2.38
N LEU A 147 21.62 15.10 -3.23
CA LEU A 147 22.15 16.46 -3.17
C LEU A 147 21.76 17.17 -1.87
N PHE A 148 20.52 16.98 -1.41
CA PHE A 148 20.01 17.57 -0.17
C PHE A 148 20.88 17.17 1.04
N TYR A 149 21.26 15.89 1.14
CA TYR A 149 22.10 15.39 2.23
C TYR A 149 23.60 15.64 2.03
N LYS A 150 24.07 15.73 0.77
CA LYS A 150 25.49 15.94 0.47
C LYS A 150 25.92 17.40 0.59
N LEU A 151 25.05 18.35 0.25
CA LEU A 151 25.38 19.77 0.17
C LEU A 151 24.50 20.59 1.11
N PRO A 152 25.06 21.59 1.85
CA PRO A 152 24.27 22.44 2.72
C PRO A 152 23.26 23.26 1.90
N THR A 153 22.13 23.61 2.52
CA THR A 153 21.13 24.44 1.86
C THR A 153 21.70 25.82 1.53
N SER A 154 21.34 26.32 0.35
CA SER A 154 21.69 27.64 -0.16
C SER A 154 20.52 28.63 0.00
N ALA A 155 19.30 28.14 0.14
CA ALA A 155 18.10 28.94 0.36
C ALA A 155 18.07 29.56 1.76
N THR A 156 17.97 30.90 1.83
CA THR A 156 17.99 31.66 3.09
C THR A 156 16.75 31.40 3.94
N TRP A 157 15.57 31.40 3.32
CA TRP A 157 14.30 31.16 4.01
C TRP A 157 14.23 29.77 4.67
N VAL A 158 14.87 28.76 4.07
CA VAL A 158 14.98 27.41 4.66
C VAL A 158 15.82 27.42 5.94
N LYS A 159 16.90 28.20 5.97
CA LYS A 159 17.78 28.34 7.14
C LYS A 159 17.11 29.15 8.25
N GLU A 160 16.59 30.31 7.90
CA GLU A 160 16.03 31.28 8.87
C GLU A 160 14.82 30.71 9.61
N GLN A 161 13.97 29.95 8.93
CA GLN A 161 12.78 29.36 9.51
C GLN A 161 13.01 27.94 10.07
N SER A 162 14.26 27.46 10.07
CA SER A 162 14.61 26.10 10.53
C SER A 162 13.79 24.98 9.87
N LEU A 163 13.46 25.14 8.57
CA LEU A 163 12.62 24.20 7.81
C LEU A 163 13.39 23.00 7.25
N ASN A 164 14.71 22.98 7.39
CA ASN A 164 15.57 21.90 6.91
C ASN A 164 15.08 20.48 7.31
N PRO A 165 14.72 20.16 8.57
CA PRO A 165 14.18 18.85 8.92
C PRO A 165 12.85 18.54 8.22
N ILE A 166 11.96 19.52 8.11
CA ILE A 166 10.65 19.34 7.46
C ILE A 166 10.82 19.03 5.97
N ILE A 167 11.67 19.80 5.28
CA ILE A 167 11.98 19.58 3.86
C ILE A 167 12.68 18.24 3.65
N SER A 168 13.57 17.86 4.58
CA SER A 168 14.24 16.55 4.54
C SER A 168 13.23 15.40 4.60
N TYR A 169 12.31 15.42 5.56
CA TYR A 169 11.26 14.40 5.67
C TYR A 169 10.29 14.45 4.47
N GLY A 170 9.97 15.65 3.97
CA GLY A 170 9.14 15.84 2.79
C GLY A 170 9.74 15.22 1.53
N LEU A 171 11.01 15.50 1.22
CA LEU A 171 11.68 14.96 0.03
C LEU A 171 11.92 13.45 0.10
N SER A 172 12.31 12.94 1.27
CA SER A 172 12.50 11.50 1.45
C SER A 172 11.18 10.75 1.48
N GLY A 173 10.16 11.31 2.12
CA GLY A 173 8.80 10.78 2.10
C GLY A 173 8.21 10.76 0.69
N LEU A 174 8.39 11.85 -0.07
CA LEU A 174 7.96 11.94 -1.47
C LEU A 174 8.61 10.85 -2.32
N LEU A 175 9.92 10.63 -2.19
CA LEU A 175 10.62 9.56 -2.91
C LEU A 175 10.03 8.18 -2.58
N ILE A 176 9.75 7.89 -1.30
CA ILE A 176 9.17 6.62 -0.87
C ILE A 176 7.74 6.45 -1.41
N VAL A 177 6.93 7.52 -1.36
CA VAL A 177 5.55 7.51 -1.86
C VAL A 177 5.54 7.27 -3.37
N VAL A 178 6.33 8.04 -4.13
CA VAL A 178 6.42 7.88 -5.59
C VAL A 178 6.94 6.49 -5.95
N LEU A 179 7.94 5.98 -5.22
CA LEU A 179 8.43 4.61 -5.42
C LEU A 179 7.33 3.57 -5.19
N TYR A 180 6.53 3.70 -4.13
CA TYR A 180 5.42 2.78 -3.87
C TYR A 180 4.33 2.87 -4.95
N THR A 181 3.86 4.08 -5.23
CA THR A 181 2.71 4.29 -6.14
C THR A 181 3.05 3.91 -7.57
N SER A 182 4.29 4.11 -8.03
CA SER A 182 4.72 3.76 -9.39
C SER A 182 4.47 2.28 -9.70
N PHE A 183 4.88 1.38 -8.80
CA PHE A 183 4.68 -0.06 -8.99
C PHE A 183 3.23 -0.48 -8.68
N SER A 184 2.58 0.17 -7.71
CA SER A 184 1.17 -0.07 -7.41
C SER A 184 0.26 0.23 -8.60
N VAL A 185 0.47 1.36 -9.27
CA VAL A 185 -0.30 1.75 -10.46
C VAL A 185 -0.04 0.74 -11.59
N GLU A 186 1.21 0.32 -11.77
CA GLU A 186 1.55 -0.71 -12.77
C GLU A 186 0.83 -2.04 -12.54
N ILE A 187 0.78 -2.51 -11.28
CA ILE A 187 0.03 -3.71 -10.90
C ILE A 187 -1.46 -3.51 -11.18
N SER A 188 -2.03 -2.37 -10.81
CA SER A 188 -3.45 -2.08 -11.06
C SER A 188 -3.76 -2.04 -12.56
N ASN A 189 -2.89 -1.44 -13.35
CA ASN A 189 -3.07 -1.31 -14.79
C ASN A 189 -3.04 -2.66 -15.49
N TYR A 190 -2.13 -3.56 -15.09
CA TYR A 190 -2.09 -4.93 -15.60
C TYR A 190 -3.44 -5.65 -15.44
N TRP A 191 -4.04 -5.60 -14.25
CA TRP A 191 -5.33 -6.24 -14.00
C TRP A 191 -6.49 -5.54 -14.72
N ASN A 192 -6.45 -4.21 -14.83
CA ASN A 192 -7.45 -3.46 -15.57
C ASN A 192 -7.44 -3.81 -17.07
N GLN A 193 -6.25 -3.99 -17.67
CA GLN A 193 -6.11 -4.43 -19.07
C GLN A 193 -6.62 -5.85 -19.29
N ILE A 194 -6.36 -6.76 -18.35
CA ILE A 194 -6.97 -8.10 -18.37
C ILE A 194 -8.49 -7.93 -18.40
N SER A 195 -9.06 -7.14 -17.48
CA SER A 195 -10.50 -6.92 -17.42
C SER A 195 -11.09 -6.34 -18.71
N SER A 196 -10.41 -5.40 -19.37
CA SER A 196 -10.92 -4.73 -20.58
C SER A 196 -10.90 -5.64 -21.81
N ASN A 197 -9.85 -6.47 -21.97
CA ASN A 197 -9.75 -7.41 -23.09
C ASN A 197 -10.88 -8.45 -23.10
N PHE A 198 -11.42 -8.79 -21.93
CA PHE A 198 -12.56 -9.71 -21.83
C PHE A 198 -13.93 -9.02 -21.92
N ASN A 199 -13.98 -7.69 -21.76
CA ASN A 199 -15.21 -6.90 -21.86
C ASN A 199 -15.78 -6.86 -23.28
N THR A 200 -14.92 -6.90 -24.31
CA THR A 200 -15.32 -6.83 -25.72
C THR A 200 -16.03 -8.09 -26.22
N ASP A 201 -15.75 -9.26 -25.65
CA ASP A 201 -16.36 -10.54 -26.05
C ASP A 201 -17.54 -10.97 -25.15
N ALA A 202 -17.57 -10.54 -23.88
CA ALA A 202 -18.50 -11.06 -22.86
C ALA A 202 -19.82 -10.30 -22.70
N LEU A 203 -19.99 -9.14 -23.35
CA LEU A 203 -21.19 -8.29 -23.23
C LEU A 203 -22.49 -8.96 -23.73
N SER A 204 -22.42 -10.18 -24.29
CA SER A 204 -23.57 -10.90 -24.83
C SER A 204 -24.03 -12.14 -24.04
N SER A 205 -23.23 -12.76 -23.13
CA SER A 205 -23.66 -14.01 -22.48
C SER A 205 -22.74 -14.60 -21.39
N GLY A 206 -22.24 -13.82 -20.42
CA GLY A 206 -21.39 -14.34 -19.31
C GLY A 206 -21.85 -13.93 -17.90
N PRO A 207 -21.69 -14.77 -16.85
CA PRO A 207 -22.03 -14.41 -15.46
C PRO A 207 -21.11 -13.32 -14.89
N ASN A 208 -21.67 -12.40 -14.09
CA ASN A 208 -20.97 -11.32 -13.38
C ASN A 208 -19.81 -11.77 -12.45
N HIS A 209 -19.65 -13.07 -12.21
CA HIS A 209 -18.66 -13.65 -11.31
C HIS A 209 -17.22 -13.55 -11.84
N PHE A 210 -17.01 -13.52 -13.16
CA PHE A 210 -15.66 -13.40 -13.74
C PHE A 210 -14.97 -12.07 -13.41
N PHE A 211 -15.69 -10.96 -13.55
CA PHE A 211 -15.16 -9.63 -13.21
C PHE A 211 -14.81 -9.53 -11.72
N HIS A 212 -15.55 -10.27 -10.88
CA HIS A 212 -15.28 -10.32 -9.44
C HIS A 212 -13.94 -10.99 -9.12
N ASP A 213 -13.53 -12.03 -9.86
CA ASP A 213 -12.25 -12.71 -9.64
C ASP A 213 -11.05 -11.87 -10.08
N ILE A 214 -11.13 -11.20 -11.24
CA ILE A 214 -10.09 -10.27 -11.70
C ILE A 214 -9.88 -9.16 -10.67
N GLU A 215 -10.97 -8.58 -10.18
CA GLU A 215 -10.94 -7.56 -9.15
C GLU A 215 -10.36 -8.09 -7.83
N SER A 216 -10.73 -9.32 -7.44
CA SER A 216 -10.19 -9.99 -6.27
C SER A 216 -8.68 -10.23 -6.39
N PHE A 217 -8.19 -10.68 -7.55
CA PHE A 217 -6.77 -10.80 -7.82
C PHE A 217 -6.06 -9.45 -7.80
N ARG A 218 -6.63 -8.41 -8.40
CA ARG A 218 -6.06 -7.05 -8.40
C ARG A 218 -5.82 -6.57 -6.97
N VAL A 219 -6.85 -6.63 -6.13
CA VAL A 219 -6.75 -6.18 -4.73
C VAL A 219 -5.82 -7.09 -3.93
N MET A 220 -5.83 -8.40 -4.16
CA MET A 220 -4.93 -9.32 -3.46
C MET A 220 -3.46 -9.05 -3.82
N TRP A 221 -3.14 -8.85 -5.10
CA TRP A 221 -1.79 -8.47 -5.53
C TRP A 221 -1.35 -7.12 -4.98
N GLN A 222 -2.26 -6.17 -4.85
CA GLN A 222 -1.99 -4.88 -4.22
C GLN A 222 -1.62 -5.03 -2.73
N ILE A 223 -2.33 -5.90 -2.00
CA ILE A 223 -2.02 -6.21 -0.59
C ILE A 223 -0.67 -6.94 -0.49
N ILE A 224 -0.42 -7.94 -1.35
CA ILE A 224 0.84 -8.70 -1.43
C ILE A 224 2.02 -7.75 -1.70
N TYR A 225 1.86 -6.85 -2.66
CA TYR A 225 2.85 -5.84 -3.00
C TYR A 225 3.13 -4.91 -1.81
N THR A 226 2.09 -4.48 -1.11
CA THR A 226 2.24 -3.61 0.07
C THR A 226 2.97 -4.31 1.21
N LEU A 227 2.67 -5.59 1.48
CA LEU A 227 3.43 -6.41 2.43
C LEU A 227 4.90 -6.50 2.05
N LEU A 228 5.19 -6.77 0.78
CA LEU A 228 6.57 -6.88 0.26
C LEU A 228 7.31 -5.54 0.37
N PHE A 229 6.68 -4.45 -0.06
CA PHE A 229 7.26 -3.11 -0.03
C PHE A 229 7.63 -2.68 1.39
N LEU A 230 6.70 -2.81 2.34
CA LEU A 230 6.94 -2.47 3.74
C LEU A 230 7.97 -3.38 4.40
N THR A 231 8.03 -4.65 4.00
CA THR A 231 9.09 -5.58 4.43
C THR A 231 10.46 -5.09 3.96
N ILE A 232 10.61 -4.75 2.68
CA ILE A 232 11.86 -4.24 2.12
C ILE A 232 12.25 -2.91 2.78
N LEU A 233 11.28 -1.99 2.95
CA LEU A 233 11.50 -0.71 3.62
C LEU A 233 11.96 -0.91 5.07
N GLY A 234 11.34 -1.86 5.79
CA GLY A 234 11.73 -2.24 7.14
C GLY A 234 13.15 -2.80 7.21
N VAL A 235 13.53 -3.68 6.28
CA VAL A 235 14.91 -4.20 6.16
C VAL A 235 15.89 -3.06 5.91
N VAL A 236 15.63 -2.20 4.92
CA VAL A 236 16.50 -1.07 4.58
C VAL A 236 16.65 -0.11 5.76
N ASN A 237 15.56 0.18 6.48
CA ASN A 237 15.62 1.06 7.64
C ASN A 237 16.37 0.41 8.82
N ASN A 238 16.13 -0.87 9.12
CA ASN A 238 16.77 -1.55 10.25
C ASN A 238 18.29 -1.71 10.05
N TYR A 239 18.74 -1.96 8.82
CA TYR A 239 20.13 -2.30 8.54
C TYR A 239 20.96 -1.14 7.96
N LYS A 240 20.37 -0.24 7.16
CA LYS A 240 21.10 0.83 6.47
C LYS A 240 20.78 2.22 7.02
N ILE A 241 19.51 2.63 7.02
CA ILE A 241 19.12 4.04 7.28
C ILE A 241 19.09 4.34 8.79
N LYS A 242 18.55 3.44 9.60
CA LYS A 242 18.36 3.56 11.06
C LYS A 242 17.64 4.84 11.48
N SER A 243 16.67 5.28 10.67
CA SER A 243 15.88 6.49 10.94
C SER A 243 14.70 6.17 11.85
N ARG A 244 14.64 6.84 13.01
CA ARG A 244 13.54 6.71 13.98
C ARG A 244 12.19 7.17 13.41
N PRO A 245 12.04 8.36 12.78
CA PRO A 245 10.78 8.78 12.17
C PRO A 245 10.27 7.78 11.12
N LEU A 246 11.17 7.27 10.27
CA LEU A 246 10.83 6.27 9.25
C LEU A 246 10.39 4.95 9.89
N GLY A 247 11.05 4.52 10.97
CA GLY A 247 10.67 3.33 11.72
C GLY A 247 9.29 3.43 12.35
N ILE A 248 8.96 4.57 12.96
CA ILE A 248 7.62 4.83 13.52
C ILE A 248 6.57 4.82 12.41
N ALA A 249 6.80 5.55 11.31
CA ALA A 249 5.88 5.60 10.18
C ALA A 249 5.66 4.20 9.57
N ALA A 250 6.73 3.42 9.41
CA ALA A 250 6.64 2.04 8.91
C ALA A 250 5.81 1.15 9.85
N LEU A 251 5.99 1.23 11.17
CA LEU A 251 5.20 0.43 12.12
C LEU A 251 3.70 0.78 12.09
N VAL A 252 3.37 2.06 11.91
CA VAL A 252 1.97 2.50 11.75
C VAL A 252 1.38 1.94 10.46
N LEU A 253 2.09 2.06 9.34
CA LEU A 253 1.67 1.49 8.05
C LEU A 253 1.57 -0.04 8.10
N ASN A 254 2.47 -0.70 8.85
CA ASN A 254 2.43 -2.13 9.03
C ASN A 254 1.16 -2.56 9.78
N ALA A 255 0.74 -1.82 10.81
CA ALA A 255 -0.50 -2.11 11.53
C ALA A 255 -1.74 -1.99 10.61
N PHE A 256 -1.81 -0.94 9.79
CA PHE A 256 -2.90 -0.79 8.80
C PHE A 256 -2.88 -1.88 7.74
N THR A 257 -1.71 -2.24 7.24
CA THR A 257 -1.56 -3.29 6.22
C THR A 257 -1.94 -4.66 6.78
N LEU A 258 -1.57 -4.95 8.03
CA LEU A 258 -1.96 -6.17 8.72
C LEU A 258 -3.48 -6.23 8.90
N LEU A 259 -4.12 -5.13 9.32
CA LEU A 259 -5.57 -5.05 9.44
C LEU A 259 -6.26 -5.30 8.09
N ALA A 260 -5.78 -4.65 7.01
CA ALA A 260 -6.31 -4.83 5.66
C ALA A 260 -6.15 -6.27 5.16
N PHE A 261 -5.00 -6.90 5.42
CA PHE A 261 -4.79 -8.31 5.08
C PHE A 261 -5.77 -9.22 5.81
N LEU A 262 -5.96 -9.02 7.12
CA LEU A 262 -6.77 -9.91 7.92
C LEU A 262 -8.28 -9.74 7.69
N THR A 263 -8.72 -8.53 7.33
CA THR A 263 -10.13 -8.23 7.05
C THR A 263 -10.46 -8.49 5.58
N SER A 264 -9.84 -7.74 4.67
CA SER A 264 -10.11 -7.84 3.23
C SER A 264 -9.34 -8.98 2.57
N GLY A 265 -8.06 -9.15 2.87
CA GLY A 265 -7.23 -10.18 2.23
C GLY A 265 -7.74 -11.60 2.45
N LEU A 266 -8.01 -11.98 3.71
CA LEU A 266 -8.57 -13.30 4.03
C LEU A 266 -9.96 -13.53 3.41
N PHE A 267 -10.79 -12.48 3.30
CA PHE A 267 -12.08 -12.54 2.63
C PHE A 267 -11.92 -12.81 1.12
N LEU A 268 -11.06 -12.06 0.44
CA LEU A 268 -10.78 -12.26 -0.99
C LEU A 268 -10.20 -13.65 -1.29
N LEU A 269 -9.35 -14.18 -0.41
CA LEU A 269 -8.84 -15.54 -0.52
C LEU A 269 -9.92 -16.62 -0.35
N SER A 270 -11.03 -16.29 0.33
CA SER A 270 -12.20 -17.17 0.44
C SER A 270 -13.08 -17.10 -0.81
N GLU A 271 -13.29 -15.91 -1.37
CA GLU A 271 -14.02 -15.69 -2.63
C GLU A 271 -13.33 -16.42 -3.80
N LEU A 272 -12.01 -16.25 -3.95
CA LEU A 272 -11.25 -16.94 -5.01
C LEU A 272 -11.33 -18.46 -4.89
N ARG A 273 -11.39 -18.99 -3.66
CA ARG A 273 -11.59 -20.43 -3.44
C ARG A 273 -13.01 -20.85 -3.81
N GLU A 274 -14.03 -20.04 -3.53
CA GLU A 274 -15.42 -20.34 -3.91
C GLU A 274 -15.55 -20.44 -5.43
N SER A 275 -15.00 -19.48 -6.17
CA SER A 275 -14.94 -19.56 -7.64
C SER A 275 -14.17 -20.79 -8.16
N TYR A 276 -13.11 -21.21 -7.45
CA TYR A 276 -12.39 -22.45 -7.78
C TYR A 276 -13.24 -23.72 -7.56
N LEU A 277 -14.11 -23.73 -6.55
CA LEU A 277 -14.94 -24.88 -6.20
C LEU A 277 -16.22 -25.01 -7.05
N ASP A 278 -16.70 -23.90 -7.61
CA ASP A 278 -17.84 -23.89 -8.53
C ASP A 278 -17.42 -23.43 -9.94
N PRO A 279 -16.91 -24.32 -10.80
CA PRO A 279 -16.50 -23.96 -12.16
C PRO A 279 -17.64 -23.44 -13.05
N SER A 280 -18.91 -23.54 -12.61
CA SER A 280 -20.03 -22.97 -13.36
C SER A 280 -20.09 -21.44 -13.25
N SER A 281 -19.37 -20.85 -12.30
CA SER A 281 -19.29 -19.39 -12.12
C SER A 281 -18.24 -18.70 -12.97
N ALA A 282 -17.31 -19.41 -13.63
CA ALA A 282 -16.23 -18.81 -14.41
C ALA A 282 -15.91 -19.59 -15.70
N PRO A 283 -15.54 -18.93 -16.82
CA PRO A 283 -15.10 -19.63 -18.03
C PRO A 283 -13.90 -20.55 -17.74
N GLY A 284 -14.01 -21.82 -18.14
CA GLY A 284 -13.16 -22.92 -17.69
C GLY A 284 -11.65 -22.79 -17.93
N ASP A 285 -11.20 -21.88 -18.79
CA ASP A 285 -9.77 -21.66 -19.06
C ASP A 285 -9.08 -20.72 -18.05
N LEU A 286 -9.85 -20.02 -17.21
CA LEU A 286 -9.33 -18.99 -16.28
C LEU A 286 -9.23 -19.47 -14.83
N VAL A 287 -10.04 -20.45 -14.43
CA VAL A 287 -9.94 -21.09 -13.10
C VAL A 287 -8.72 -22.01 -13.08
N SER A 288 -7.62 -21.48 -12.56
CA SER A 288 -6.39 -22.24 -12.36
C SER A 288 -6.14 -22.54 -10.88
N GLY A 289 -5.26 -23.50 -10.60
CA GLY A 289 -4.77 -23.78 -9.25
C GLY A 289 -4.17 -22.55 -8.53
N PHE A 290 -3.91 -21.45 -9.24
CA PHE A 290 -3.49 -20.19 -8.66
C PHE A 290 -4.54 -19.53 -7.75
N HIS A 291 -5.84 -19.79 -7.97
CA HIS A 291 -6.93 -19.34 -7.06
C HIS A 291 -6.75 -19.84 -5.63
N ILE A 292 -6.14 -21.03 -5.49
CA ILE A 292 -5.77 -21.62 -4.21
C ILE A 292 -4.32 -21.26 -3.85
N GLY A 293 -3.40 -21.28 -4.83
CA GLY A 293 -1.97 -21.05 -4.62
C GLY A 293 -1.62 -19.66 -4.05
N ILE A 294 -2.33 -18.61 -4.46
CA ILE A 294 -2.10 -17.23 -4.00
C ILE A 294 -2.22 -17.08 -2.48
N ARG A 295 -3.02 -17.94 -1.85
CA ARG A 295 -3.22 -18.01 -0.40
C ARG A 295 -1.92 -18.31 0.35
N TYR A 296 -1.20 -19.34 -0.07
CA TYR A 296 0.03 -19.77 0.59
C TYR A 296 1.20 -18.82 0.29
N LEU A 297 1.23 -18.24 -0.93
CA LEU A 297 2.15 -17.14 -1.25
C LEU A 297 1.93 -15.94 -0.31
N SER A 298 0.67 -15.58 -0.09
CA SER A 298 0.28 -14.49 0.81
C SER A 298 0.72 -14.73 2.25
N PHE A 299 0.55 -15.95 2.77
CA PHE A 299 1.03 -16.28 4.12
C PHE A 299 2.55 -16.33 4.25
N ALA A 300 3.25 -16.80 3.23
CA ALA A 300 4.71 -16.77 3.22
C ALA A 300 5.22 -15.33 3.34
N LEU A 301 4.66 -14.40 2.56
CA LEU A 301 5.01 -12.99 2.62
C LEU A 301 4.56 -12.31 3.92
N LEU A 302 3.38 -12.65 4.44
CA LEU A 302 2.92 -12.17 5.74
C LEU A 302 3.86 -12.59 6.88
N SER A 303 4.37 -13.84 6.83
CA SER A 303 5.31 -14.33 7.84
C SER A 303 6.61 -13.54 7.86
N LEU A 304 7.16 -13.24 6.68
CA LEU A 304 8.35 -12.40 6.51
C LEU A 304 8.08 -10.98 6.99
N PHE A 305 6.93 -10.42 6.63
CA PHE A 305 6.48 -9.10 7.06
C PHE A 305 6.37 -8.98 8.59
N LEU A 306 5.77 -9.96 9.27
CA LEU A 306 5.68 -9.99 10.73
C LEU A 306 7.07 -10.11 11.38
N PHE A 307 7.96 -10.93 10.80
CA PHE A 307 9.33 -11.08 11.28
C PHE A 307 10.14 -9.79 11.18
N ILE A 308 10.03 -9.07 10.06
CA ILE A 308 10.70 -7.77 9.91
C ILE A 308 10.06 -6.71 10.81
N SER A 309 8.74 -6.73 10.97
CA SER A 309 8.02 -5.85 11.91
C SER A 309 8.49 -6.04 13.35
N TYR A 310 8.69 -7.28 13.79
CA TYR A 310 9.29 -7.60 15.10
C TYR A 310 10.69 -6.99 15.23
N LYS A 311 11.55 -7.17 14.22
CA LYS A 311 12.90 -6.61 14.21
C LYS A 311 12.90 -5.09 14.26
N THR A 312 11.97 -4.43 13.57
CA THR A 312 11.81 -2.97 13.59
C THR A 312 11.32 -2.49 14.94
N LEU A 313 10.37 -3.20 15.57
CA LEU A 313 9.90 -2.88 16.91
C LEU A 313 11.06 -2.94 17.92
N LYS A 314 11.89 -3.99 17.85
CA LYS A 314 13.09 -4.20 18.68
C LYS A 314 14.23 -3.18 18.49
N GLN A 315 14.12 -2.27 17.52
CA GLN A 315 15.08 -1.16 17.39
C GLN A 315 14.87 -0.06 18.45
N GLY A 316 13.81 -0.13 19.28
CA GLY A 316 13.56 0.88 20.32
C GLY A 316 13.09 2.23 19.77
N PHE A 317 12.50 2.26 18.56
CA PHE A 317 12.01 3.50 17.97
C PHE A 317 10.79 4.07 18.71
N VAL A 318 10.00 3.20 19.36
CA VAL A 318 8.76 3.52 20.07
C VAL A 318 8.88 3.09 21.53
N ASP A 319 8.44 3.95 22.46
CA ASP A 319 8.38 3.64 23.89
C ASP A 319 7.12 2.83 24.22
N LEU A 320 7.11 1.57 23.76
CA LEU A 320 6.04 0.60 24.04
C LEU A 320 6.62 -0.61 24.76
N LYS A 321 5.76 -1.38 25.41
CA LYS A 321 6.11 -2.74 25.86
C LYS A 321 6.15 -3.66 24.66
N GLU A 322 7.22 -3.56 23.88
CA GLU A 322 7.41 -4.17 22.55
C GLU A 322 7.05 -5.67 22.54
N ASP A 323 7.53 -6.42 23.53
CA ASP A 323 7.27 -7.85 23.65
C ASP A 323 5.78 -8.14 23.85
N ILE A 324 5.08 -7.35 24.66
CA ILE A 324 3.64 -7.53 24.90
C ILE A 324 2.86 -7.20 23.64
N VAL A 325 3.15 -6.06 23.01
CA VAL A 325 2.44 -5.61 21.81
C VAL A 325 2.60 -6.62 20.68
N PHE A 326 3.83 -7.05 20.39
CA PHE A 326 4.09 -7.99 19.32
C PHE A 326 3.46 -9.36 19.59
N ASP A 327 3.59 -9.89 20.81
CA ASP A 327 2.99 -11.18 21.17
C ASP A 327 1.46 -11.18 21.00
N LEU A 328 0.78 -10.09 21.38
CA LEU A 328 -0.67 -9.96 21.22
C LEU A 328 -1.07 -9.87 19.74
N VAL A 329 -0.38 -9.05 18.95
CA VAL A 329 -0.62 -8.93 17.51
C VAL A 329 -0.40 -10.27 16.82
N LEU A 330 0.67 -10.97 17.16
CA LEU A 330 0.97 -12.29 16.61
C LEU A 330 -0.08 -13.33 17.01
N ALA A 331 -0.52 -13.35 18.27
CA ALA A 331 -1.56 -14.27 18.74
C ALA A 331 -2.90 -14.05 18.02
N VAL A 332 -3.32 -12.79 17.86
CA VAL A 332 -4.54 -12.46 17.12
C VAL A 332 -4.41 -12.84 15.64
N THR A 333 -3.27 -12.52 15.03
CA THR A 333 -2.99 -12.84 13.62
C THR A 333 -3.03 -14.35 13.37
N ILE A 334 -2.34 -15.15 14.20
CA ILE A 334 -2.35 -16.61 14.09
C ILE A 334 -3.77 -17.14 14.27
N CYS A 335 -4.52 -16.67 15.27
CA CYS A 335 -5.91 -17.08 15.51
C CYS A 335 -6.79 -16.87 14.27
N TRP A 336 -6.65 -15.72 13.61
CA TRP A 336 -7.42 -15.41 12.40
C TRP A 336 -7.01 -16.27 11.20
N ILE A 337 -5.70 -16.47 11.00
CA ILE A 337 -5.17 -17.31 9.92
C ILE A 337 -5.63 -18.76 10.09
N ILE A 338 -5.45 -19.36 11.27
CA ILE A 338 -5.88 -20.75 11.50
C ILE A 338 -7.39 -20.91 11.37
N THR A 339 -8.16 -19.88 11.72
CA THR A 339 -9.61 -19.84 11.53
C THR A 339 -9.95 -19.84 10.04
N SER A 340 -9.31 -18.99 9.25
CA SER A 340 -9.49 -18.94 7.81
C SER A 340 -9.04 -20.25 7.14
N GLU A 341 -7.93 -20.84 7.58
CA GLU A 341 -7.44 -22.13 7.09
C GLU A 341 -8.42 -23.26 7.36
N LEU A 342 -8.96 -23.35 8.58
CA LEU A 342 -9.95 -24.36 8.88
C LEU A 342 -11.16 -24.25 7.94
N LEU A 343 -11.67 -23.04 7.71
CA LEU A 343 -12.78 -22.82 6.77
C LEU A 343 -12.39 -23.20 5.34
N HIS A 344 -11.17 -22.86 4.91
CA HIS A 344 -10.63 -23.27 3.61
C HIS A 344 -10.64 -24.77 3.41
N TRP A 345 -10.07 -25.52 4.34
CA TRP A 345 -10.02 -26.96 4.24
C TRP A 345 -11.41 -27.60 4.34
N LEU A 346 -12.29 -27.12 5.23
CA LEU A 346 -13.65 -27.63 5.34
C LEU A 346 -14.44 -27.48 4.02
N ASP A 347 -14.30 -26.34 3.34
CA ASP A 347 -14.95 -26.10 2.05
C ASP A 347 -14.34 -26.98 0.95
N LEU A 348 -13.00 -27.13 0.91
CA LEU A 348 -12.34 -28.03 -0.05
C LEU A 348 -12.73 -29.50 0.11
N TYR A 349 -13.02 -29.95 1.33
CA TYR A 349 -13.47 -31.33 1.60
C TYR A 349 -14.99 -31.51 1.52
N GLY A 350 -15.76 -30.45 1.26
CA GLY A 350 -17.22 -30.50 1.21
C GLY A 350 -17.89 -30.79 2.56
N VAL A 351 -17.25 -30.44 3.68
CA VAL A 351 -17.77 -30.65 5.06
C VAL A 351 -18.14 -29.30 5.71
N SER A 352 -18.60 -28.36 4.90
CA SER A 352 -18.88 -26.99 5.32
C SER A 352 -20.04 -26.88 6.32
N ASP A 353 -21.02 -27.78 6.29
CA ASP A 353 -22.21 -27.76 7.17
C ASP A 353 -21.88 -27.77 8.68
N SER A 354 -20.74 -28.33 9.06
CA SER A 354 -20.31 -28.47 10.46
C SER A 354 -19.28 -27.43 10.91
N TYR A 355 -19.04 -26.37 10.12
CA TYR A 355 -17.97 -25.39 10.40
C TYR A 355 -18.06 -24.73 11.79
N LYS A 356 -19.29 -24.46 12.28
CA LYS A 356 -19.51 -23.80 13.58
C LYS A 356 -18.87 -24.57 14.74
N LEU A 357 -19.04 -25.90 14.73
CA LEU A 357 -18.46 -26.80 15.72
C LEU A 357 -16.94 -26.83 15.64
N TRP A 358 -16.39 -26.99 14.43
CA TRP A 358 -14.96 -27.06 14.20
C TRP A 358 -14.25 -25.76 14.62
N LEU A 359 -14.87 -24.59 14.40
CA LEU A 359 -14.35 -23.31 14.87
C LEU A 359 -14.20 -23.27 16.40
N SER A 360 -15.20 -23.75 17.13
CA SER A 360 -15.17 -23.73 18.59
C SER A 360 -14.15 -24.72 19.16
N ILE A 361 -13.96 -25.88 18.51
CA ILE A 361 -12.88 -26.83 18.84
C ILE A 361 -11.51 -26.19 18.57
N LEU A 362 -11.31 -25.57 17.40
CA LEU A 362 -10.06 -24.92 17.02
C LEU A 362 -9.66 -23.82 18.01
N TRP A 363 -10.59 -22.92 18.33
CA TRP A 363 -10.31 -21.83 19.28
C TRP A 363 -10.03 -22.35 20.69
N GLY A 364 -10.71 -23.41 21.13
CA GLY A 364 -10.42 -24.08 22.40
C GLY A 364 -9.02 -24.69 22.47
N LEU A 365 -8.63 -25.43 21.42
CA LEU A 365 -7.28 -25.98 21.30
C LEU A 365 -6.21 -24.88 21.21
N TYR A 366 -6.49 -23.81 20.46
CA TYR A 366 -5.60 -22.67 20.33
C TYR A 366 -5.42 -21.93 21.67
N ALA A 367 -6.49 -21.76 22.45
CA ALA A 367 -6.40 -21.21 23.80
C ALA A 367 -5.53 -22.10 24.71
N LEU A 368 -5.68 -23.42 24.65
CA LEU A 368 -4.83 -24.35 25.41
C LEU A 368 -3.35 -24.19 25.01
N LEU A 369 -3.05 -24.09 23.71
CA LEU A 369 -1.70 -23.82 23.21
C LEU A 369 -1.14 -22.49 23.75
N LEU A 370 -1.93 -21.41 23.73
CA LEU A 370 -1.50 -20.11 24.26
C LEU A 370 -1.27 -20.15 25.77
N ILE A 371 -2.07 -20.90 26.54
CA ILE A 371 -1.82 -21.11 27.99
C ILE A 371 -0.49 -21.84 28.18
N SER A 372 -0.27 -22.95 27.46
CA SER A 372 0.96 -23.73 27.54
C SER A 372 2.19 -22.89 27.20
N LEU A 373 2.15 -22.16 26.08
CA LEU A 373 3.22 -21.25 25.67
C LEU A 373 3.43 -20.10 26.67
N GLY A 374 2.35 -19.55 27.22
CA GLY A 374 2.41 -18.47 28.21
C GLY A 374 2.99 -18.92 29.55
N ILE A 375 2.76 -20.17 29.97
CA ILE A 375 3.42 -20.78 31.14
C ILE A 375 4.89 -21.03 30.83
N TRP A 376 5.18 -21.73 29.72
CA TRP A 376 6.55 -22.12 29.35
C TRP A 376 7.49 -20.92 29.16
N LYS A 377 6.99 -19.84 28.56
CA LYS A 377 7.76 -18.59 28.34
C LYS A 377 7.62 -17.59 29.49
N LYS A 378 6.95 -17.95 30.60
CA LYS A 378 6.67 -17.05 31.75
C LYS A 378 5.97 -15.73 31.34
N LYS A 379 5.17 -15.74 30.26
CA LYS A 379 4.45 -14.57 29.70
C LYS A 379 3.02 -14.48 30.22
N LYS A 380 2.75 -13.53 31.13
CA LYS A 380 1.41 -13.32 31.74
C LYS A 380 0.34 -12.92 30.72
N HIS A 381 0.66 -12.03 29.79
CA HIS A 381 -0.28 -11.50 28.79
C HIS A 381 -0.79 -12.58 27.81
N LEU A 382 0.05 -13.54 27.42
CA LEU A 382 -0.39 -14.69 26.60
C LEU A 382 -1.43 -15.55 27.34
N ARG A 383 -1.21 -15.80 28.63
CA ARG A 383 -2.14 -16.57 29.47
C ARG A 383 -3.49 -15.87 29.63
N ILE A 384 -3.49 -14.55 29.86
CA ILE A 384 -4.71 -13.75 29.96
C ILE A 384 -5.47 -13.77 28.63
N SER A 385 -4.77 -13.56 27.52
CA SER A 385 -5.37 -13.59 26.17
C SER A 385 -6.02 -14.93 25.87
N ALA A 386 -5.37 -16.02 26.27
CA ALA A 386 -5.90 -17.36 26.14
C ALA A 386 -7.17 -17.60 26.98
N ILE A 387 -7.19 -17.12 28.22
CA ILE A 387 -8.39 -17.19 29.08
C ILE A 387 -9.55 -16.39 28.48
N ILE A 388 -9.27 -15.19 27.95
CA ILE A 388 -10.29 -14.37 27.27
C ILE A 388 -10.85 -15.12 26.07
N LEU A 389 -9.98 -15.63 25.19
CA LEU A 389 -10.41 -16.41 24.03
C LEU A 389 -11.23 -17.63 24.45
N PHE A 390 -10.76 -18.37 25.45
CA PHE A 390 -11.47 -19.54 25.98
C PHE A 390 -12.82 -19.20 26.61
N SER A 391 -12.93 -18.04 27.26
CA SER A 391 -14.21 -17.56 27.80
C SER A 391 -15.18 -17.23 26.66
N ILE A 392 -14.69 -16.60 25.59
CA ILE A 392 -15.49 -16.30 24.39
C ILE A 392 -15.94 -17.60 23.71
N THR A 393 -15.07 -18.60 23.58
CA THR A 393 -15.45 -19.91 22.99
C THR A 393 -16.51 -20.60 23.80
N LEU A 394 -16.38 -20.61 25.13
CA LEU A 394 -17.39 -21.16 26.03
C LEU A 394 -18.75 -20.48 25.82
N LEU A 395 -18.79 -19.14 25.86
CA LEU A 395 -20.03 -18.39 25.69
C LEU A 395 -20.67 -18.67 24.32
N LYS A 396 -19.87 -18.63 23.24
CA LYS A 396 -20.36 -18.96 21.89
C LYS A 396 -20.92 -20.38 21.83
N LEU A 397 -20.21 -21.34 22.40
CA LEU A 397 -20.60 -22.75 22.37
C LEU A 397 -21.94 -22.96 23.11
N PHE A 398 -22.10 -22.37 24.30
CA PHE A 398 -23.32 -22.46 25.09
C PHE A 398 -24.53 -21.78 24.45
N PHE A 399 -24.37 -20.54 23.97
CA PHE A 399 -25.49 -19.71 23.53
C PHE A 399 -25.82 -19.86 22.04
N TYR A 400 -24.82 -20.13 21.19
CA TYR A 400 -24.99 -20.11 19.74
C TYR A 400 -24.88 -21.52 19.13
N ASP A 401 -23.81 -22.26 19.46
CA ASP A 401 -23.54 -23.54 18.79
C ASP A 401 -24.52 -24.63 19.27
N ILE A 402 -24.71 -24.80 20.59
CA ILE A 402 -25.59 -25.85 21.15
C ILE A 402 -27.04 -25.73 20.70
N ALA A 403 -27.54 -24.52 20.44
CA ALA A 403 -28.95 -24.28 20.15
C ALA A 403 -29.46 -25.12 18.96
N HIS A 404 -28.61 -25.41 17.98
CA HIS A 404 -28.97 -26.09 16.73
C HIS A 404 -28.46 -27.53 16.64
N LEU A 405 -27.80 -28.04 17.70
CA LEU A 405 -27.21 -29.38 17.68
C LEU A 405 -28.21 -30.48 18.06
N ASN A 406 -28.06 -31.63 17.39
CA ASN A 406 -28.71 -32.86 17.82
C ASN A 406 -28.15 -33.34 19.19
N THR A 407 -28.88 -34.23 19.85
CA THR A 407 -28.55 -34.69 21.21
C THR A 407 -27.16 -35.36 21.31
N LEU A 408 -26.73 -36.04 20.24
CA LEU A 408 -25.45 -36.73 20.18
C LEU A 408 -24.27 -35.74 20.11
N SER A 409 -24.34 -34.76 19.20
CA SER A 409 -23.35 -33.69 19.06
C SER A 409 -23.25 -32.84 20.32
N LYS A 410 -24.38 -32.53 20.99
CA LYS A 410 -24.39 -31.86 22.29
C LYS A 410 -23.58 -32.62 23.33
N THR A 411 -23.78 -33.93 23.42
CA THR A 411 -23.07 -34.80 24.37
C THR A 411 -21.56 -34.77 24.10
N ILE A 412 -21.14 -34.94 22.84
CA ILE A 412 -19.72 -34.90 22.45
C ILE A 412 -19.10 -33.55 22.85
N VAL A 413 -19.77 -32.45 22.52
CA VAL A 413 -19.29 -31.09 22.83
C VAL A 413 -19.12 -30.88 24.33
N PHE A 414 -20.09 -31.31 25.16
CA PHE A 414 -19.98 -31.21 26.62
C PHE A 414 -18.83 -32.04 27.20
N VAL A 415 -18.63 -33.26 26.69
CA VAL A 415 -17.52 -34.13 27.12
C VAL A 415 -16.18 -33.52 26.73
N SER A 416 -16.01 -33.09 25.47
CA SER A 416 -14.79 -32.43 25.01
C SER A 416 -14.49 -31.17 25.81
N LEU A 417 -15.52 -30.39 26.15
CA LEU A 417 -15.39 -29.19 26.97
C LEU A 417 -14.95 -29.52 28.41
N GLY A 418 -15.54 -30.55 29.02
CA GLY A 418 -15.14 -31.03 30.34
C GLY A 418 -13.67 -31.45 30.37
N ILE A 419 -13.22 -32.20 29.36
CA ILE A 419 -11.81 -32.60 29.21
C ILE A 419 -10.92 -31.35 29.09
N LEU A 420 -11.32 -30.38 28.27
CA LEU A 420 -10.52 -29.16 28.05
C LEU A 420 -10.40 -28.32 29.33
N LEU A 421 -11.50 -28.18 30.10
CA LEU A 421 -11.49 -27.51 31.40
C LEU A 421 -10.57 -28.21 32.40
N LEU A 422 -10.62 -29.55 32.45
CA LEU A 422 -9.73 -30.35 33.30
C LEU A 422 -8.26 -30.16 32.92
N LEU A 423 -7.94 -30.14 31.62
CA LEU A 423 -6.58 -29.90 31.14
C LEU A 423 -6.08 -28.51 31.54
N VAL A 424 -6.89 -27.46 31.38
CA VAL A 424 -6.53 -26.09 31.78
C VAL A 424 -6.31 -26.01 33.28
N SER A 425 -7.23 -26.58 34.08
CA SER A 425 -7.12 -26.64 35.54
C SER A 425 -5.85 -27.38 35.99
N TYR A 426 -5.57 -28.54 35.37
CA TYR A 426 -4.36 -29.31 35.61
C TYR A 426 -3.09 -28.51 35.28
N LEU A 427 -3.01 -27.87 34.11
CA LEU A 427 -1.85 -27.06 33.71
C LEU A 427 -1.58 -25.93 34.71
N TYR A 428 -2.63 -25.23 35.15
CA TYR A 428 -2.49 -24.15 36.15
C TYR A 428 -2.03 -24.67 37.51
N ASN A 429 -2.57 -25.80 37.96
CA ASN A 429 -2.18 -26.38 39.25
C ASN A 429 -0.76 -26.97 39.20
N ARG A 430 -0.41 -27.69 38.13
CA ARG A 430 0.90 -28.33 37.94
C ARG A 430 2.03 -27.32 37.84
N PHE A 431 1.80 -26.20 37.16
CA PHE A 431 2.81 -25.16 36.93
C PHE A 431 2.67 -23.96 37.87
N ARG A 432 1.98 -24.12 39.00
CA ARG A 432 1.74 -23.04 39.98
C ARG A 432 3.04 -22.37 40.43
N ASN A 433 4.10 -23.13 40.67
CA ASN A 433 5.38 -22.63 41.17
C ASN A 433 6.10 -21.78 40.11
N ILE A 434 6.09 -22.21 38.83
CA ILE A 434 6.60 -21.44 37.68
C ILE A 434 5.85 -20.11 37.54
N ILE A 435 4.54 -20.14 37.77
CA ILE A 435 3.66 -18.98 37.66
C ILE A 435 3.89 -18.00 38.82
N ALA A 436 4.15 -18.51 40.04
CA ALA A 436 4.39 -17.74 41.25
C ALA A 436 5.81 -17.14 41.31
N GLY A 437 6.75 -17.63 40.49
CA GLY A 437 8.13 -17.13 40.46
C GLY A 437 9.02 -17.71 41.57
N GLU A 438 8.63 -18.85 42.14
CA GLU A 438 9.31 -19.49 43.28
C GLU A 438 10.48 -20.41 42.88
N GLU A 439 10.88 -20.42 41.59
CA GLU A 439 11.97 -21.29 41.09
C GLU A 439 13.39 -20.72 41.28
N ASP A 440 13.55 -19.46 41.68
CA ASP A 440 14.89 -18.84 41.82
C ASP A 440 15.48 -18.96 43.25
N SER A 441 14.91 -19.77 44.14
CA SER A 441 15.37 -19.90 45.54
C SER A 441 15.92 -21.26 45.96
N GLU A 442 16.11 -22.22 45.05
CA GLU A 442 16.79 -23.49 45.36
C GLU A 442 17.66 -23.99 44.19
N SER A 443 18.88 -23.44 44.04
CA SER A 443 20.13 -24.19 43.82
C SER A 443 21.33 -23.25 43.73
#